data_AF-A0A2V7QGV9-F1
#
_entry.id   AF-A0A2V7QGV9-F1
#
_cell.length_a   1.000
_cell.length_b   1.000
_cell.length_c   1.000
_cell.angle_alpha   90.00
_cell.angle_beta   90.00
_cell.angle_gamma   90.00
#
_symmetry.space_group_name_H-M   'P 1'
#
loop_
_entity.id
_entity.type
_entity.pdbx_description
1 polymer ?
#
loop_
_entity_poly.entity_id
_entity_poly.type
_entity_poly.pdbx_seq_one_letter_code
_entity_poly.pdbx_strand_id
1 'polypeptide(L)'
;MDVNCGLRRGAWYPVVRFVKDRVVLDVTDDRVPVPRRLLQTTFSRPFHWSIVPLPDDAINVPSAWGTRYVVCPACQARAPISGHPMDLPCPKCEGVFRIAWDEHYLRKKR
;
A
#
# COMPACT_ATOMS: atom_id res chain seq x y z
N MET A 1 2.64 4.19 14.67
CA MET A 1 1.55 5.19 14.68
C MET A 1 0.81 5.07 13.37
N ASP A 2 -0.50 4.91 13.44
CA ASP A 2 -1.36 4.91 12.27
C ASP A 2 -1.88 6.34 12.09
N VAL A 3 -1.38 7.04 11.08
CA VAL A 3 -1.73 8.44 10.81
C VAL A 3 -2.52 8.48 9.52
N ASN A 4 -3.77 8.96 9.60
CA ASN A 4 -4.59 9.16 8.41
C ASN A 4 -4.16 10.45 7.70
N CYS A 5 -3.46 10.29 6.57
CA CYS A 5 -3.07 11.39 5.69
C CYS A 5 -3.95 11.49 4.43
N GLY A 6 -5.15 10.88 4.44
CA GLY A 6 -5.99 10.78 3.24
C GLY A 6 -5.45 9.81 2.17
N LEU A 7 -4.39 9.07 2.48
CA LEU A 7 -3.79 8.09 1.58
C LEU A 7 -4.42 6.72 1.75
N ARG A 8 -4.48 5.97 0.65
CA ARG A 8 -4.75 4.54 0.70
C ARG A 8 -3.51 3.82 1.22
N ARG A 9 -3.62 3.25 2.42
CA ARG A 9 -2.55 2.41 2.99
C ARG A 9 -2.18 1.27 2.03
N GLY A 10 -0.87 1.09 1.82
CA GLY A 10 -0.31 0.12 0.89
C GLY A 10 -0.28 0.56 -0.58
N ALA A 11 -0.86 1.71 -0.94
CA ALA A 11 -0.78 2.21 -2.30
C ALA A 11 0.51 3.00 -2.54
N TRP A 12 0.97 2.98 -3.80
CA TRP A 12 2.07 3.79 -4.27
C TRP A 12 1.56 5.02 -4.99
N TYR A 13 2.22 6.15 -4.73
CA TYR A 13 1.88 7.46 -5.29
C TYR A 13 3.12 8.09 -5.91
N PRO A 14 3.00 8.75 -7.07
CA PRO A 14 4.08 9.53 -7.64
C PRO A 14 4.52 10.64 -6.66
N VAL A 15 5.83 10.82 -6.54
CA VAL A 15 6.38 11.97 -5.82
C VAL A 15 6.45 13.15 -6.76
N VAL A 16 5.77 14.24 -6.41
CA VAL A 16 5.83 15.51 -7.16
C VAL A 16 7.08 16.30 -6.77
N ARG A 17 7.36 16.39 -5.46
CA ARG A 17 8.54 17.09 -4.93
C ARG A 17 8.85 16.71 -3.49
N PHE A 18 10.11 16.88 -3.12
CA PHE A 18 10.57 16.83 -1.73
C PHE A 18 10.62 18.24 -1.14
N VAL A 19 10.14 18.41 0.10
CA VAL A 19 10.12 19.70 0.81
C VAL A 19 10.51 19.47 2.27
N LYS A 20 11.76 19.78 2.64
CA LYS A 20 12.30 19.57 4.00
C LYS A 20 12.01 18.15 4.53
N ASP A 21 11.14 18.03 5.53
CA ASP A 21 10.74 16.79 6.20
C ASP A 21 9.48 16.15 5.59
N ARG A 22 8.95 16.72 4.51
CA ARG A 22 7.75 16.26 3.80
C ARG A 22 8.01 15.88 2.35
N VAL A 23 7.12 15.05 1.82
CA VAL A 23 7.03 14.67 0.42
C VAL A 23 5.64 15.05 -0.07
N VAL A 24 5.57 15.73 -1.21
CA VAL A 24 4.29 16.04 -1.86
C VAL A 24 3.98 14.90 -2.82
N LEU A 25 2.91 14.17 -2.54
CA LEU A 25 2.44 13.05 -3.36
C LEU A 25 1.34 13.52 -4.31
N ASP A 26 1.33 12.93 -5.49
CA ASP A 26 0.23 13.05 -6.45
C ASP A 26 -0.84 12.00 -6.11
N VAL A 27 -2.00 12.46 -5.65
CA VAL A 27 -3.11 11.62 -5.16
C VAL A 27 -4.35 11.92 -5.98
N THR A 28 -4.47 11.26 -7.13
CA THR A 28 -5.56 11.47 -8.09
C THR A 28 -5.58 12.93 -8.57
N ASP A 29 -6.44 13.78 -8.01
CA ASP A 29 -6.59 15.19 -8.40
C ASP A 29 -6.01 16.15 -7.35
N ASP A 30 -5.34 15.63 -6.31
CA ASP A 30 -4.85 16.39 -5.18
C ASP A 30 -3.34 16.24 -4.94
N ARG A 31 -2.74 17.30 -4.39
CA ARG A 31 -1.33 17.32 -3.95
C ARG A 31 -1.27 17.22 -2.44
N VAL A 32 -0.92 16.05 -1.94
CA VAL A 32 -0.96 15.77 -0.49
C VAL A 32 0.44 15.82 0.12
N PRO A 33 0.74 16.79 1.01
CA PRO A 33 2.03 16.88 1.70
C PRO A 33 2.08 15.95 2.91
N VAL A 34 2.91 14.91 2.84
CA VAL A 34 2.99 13.83 3.84
C VAL A 34 4.37 13.84 4.50
N PRO A 35 4.48 13.63 5.82
CA PRO A 35 5.77 13.49 6.48
C PRO A 35 6.60 12.35 5.87
N ARG A 36 7.85 12.64 5.48
CA ARG A 36 8.74 11.68 4.81
C ARG A 36 8.98 10.42 5.65
N ARG A 37 9.00 10.56 6.98
CA ARG A 37 9.17 9.45 7.93
C ARG A 37 8.05 8.38 7.86
N LEU A 38 6.91 8.70 7.28
CA LEU A 38 5.77 7.79 7.13
C LEU A 38 5.77 7.06 5.78
N LEU A 39 6.73 7.36 4.90
CA LEU A 39 6.75 6.86 3.54
C LEU A 39 7.99 6.01 3.28
N GLN A 40 7.80 4.94 2.51
CA GLN A 40 8.86 4.28 1.77
C GLN A 40 8.91 4.90 0.36
N THR A 41 10.10 5.26 -0.10
CA THR A 41 10.30 5.82 -1.44
C THR A 41 11.12 4.87 -2.29
N THR A 42 10.70 4.65 -3.51
CA THR A 42 11.46 3.91 -4.54
C THR A 42 11.58 4.76 -5.80
N PHE A 43 12.66 4.59 -6.54
CA PHE A 43 12.85 5.23 -7.85
C PHE A 43 12.29 4.40 -9.00
N SER A 44 12.13 3.09 -8.82
CA SER A 44 11.53 2.21 -9.81
C SER A 44 10.03 2.15 -9.64
N ARG A 45 9.30 1.93 -10.75
CA ARG A 45 7.86 1.68 -10.67
C ARG A 45 7.64 0.43 -9.80
N PRO A 46 6.79 0.50 -8.76
CA PRO A 46 6.47 -0.66 -7.95
C PRO A 46 5.88 -1.76 -8.84
N PHE A 47 6.32 -2.98 -8.63
CA PHE A 47 5.90 -4.15 -9.41
C PHE A 47 5.42 -5.31 -8.52
N HIS A 48 5.32 -5.06 -7.21
CA HIS A 48 4.81 -6.03 -6.24
C HIS A 48 3.54 -5.54 -5.57
N TRP A 49 2.65 -6.47 -5.24
CA TRP A 49 1.55 -6.24 -4.30
C TRP A 49 2.10 -5.87 -2.93
N SER A 50 1.68 -4.72 -2.41
CA SER A 50 1.94 -4.36 -1.02
C SER A 50 0.92 -5.04 -0.11
N ILE A 51 1.40 -5.63 0.98
CA ILE A 51 0.55 -6.31 1.97
C ILE A 51 0.19 -5.30 3.06
N VAL A 52 -1.09 -5.22 3.40
CA VAL A 52 -1.58 -4.34 4.46
C VAL A 52 -2.17 -5.19 5.58
N PRO A 53 -1.48 -5.28 6.73
CA PRO A 53 -2.06 -5.80 7.95
C PRO A 53 -3.27 -4.95 8.34
N LEU A 54 -4.38 -5.60 8.65
CA LEU A 54 -5.53 -4.91 9.20
C LEU A 54 -5.22 -4.54 10.66
N PRO A 55 -5.41 -3.27 11.06
CA PRO A 55 -5.30 -2.91 12.46
C PRO A 55 -6.47 -3.54 13.24
N ASP A 56 -6.24 -3.84 14.53
CA ASP A 56 -7.22 -4.55 15.37
C ASP A 56 -8.55 -3.79 15.52
N ASP A 57 -8.53 -2.46 15.33
CA ASP A 57 -9.68 -1.56 15.40
C ASP A 57 -10.29 -1.24 14.03
N ALA A 58 -9.94 -1.99 12.98
CA ALA A 58 -10.48 -1.76 11.64
C ALA A 58 -11.98 -2.08 11.57
N ILE A 59 -12.78 -1.04 11.34
CA ILE A 59 -14.24 -1.14 11.15
C ILE A 59 -14.61 -1.25 9.67
N ASN A 60 -15.77 -1.85 9.37
CA ASN A 60 -16.33 -1.97 8.01
C ASN A 60 -15.40 -2.65 6.99
N VAL A 61 -14.62 -3.63 7.43
CA VAL A 61 -13.70 -4.37 6.58
C VAL A 61 -14.42 -5.58 5.97
N PRO A 62 -14.29 -5.85 4.65
CA PRO A 62 -14.84 -7.06 4.05
C PRO A 62 -14.30 -8.31 4.74
N SER A 63 -15.19 -9.23 5.13
CA SER A 63 -14.83 -10.48 5.83
C SER A 63 -13.79 -11.32 5.05
N ALA A 64 -13.82 -11.25 3.72
CA ALA A 64 -12.87 -11.93 2.83
C ALA A 64 -11.39 -11.48 3.03
N TRP A 65 -11.13 -10.36 3.70
CA TRP A 65 -9.76 -9.88 3.93
C TRP A 65 -9.09 -10.52 5.14
N GLY A 66 -9.83 -11.22 6.01
CA GLY A 66 -9.24 -11.85 7.20
C GLY A 66 -8.40 -10.87 8.02
N THR A 67 -7.10 -11.14 8.18
CA THR A 67 -6.15 -10.29 8.94
C THR A 67 -5.31 -9.36 8.07
N ARG A 68 -5.39 -9.47 6.74
CA ARG A 68 -4.58 -8.68 5.82
C ARG A 68 -5.16 -8.67 4.40
N TYR A 69 -5.01 -7.55 3.71
CA TYR A 69 -5.34 -7.45 2.29
C TYR A 69 -4.11 -7.01 1.50
N VAL A 70 -4.21 -7.03 0.18
CA VAL A 70 -3.14 -6.54 -0.70
C VAL A 70 -3.60 -5.36 -1.56
N VAL A 71 -2.65 -4.51 -1.95
CA VAL A 71 -2.88 -3.34 -2.82
C VAL A 71 -2.08 -3.47 -4.10
N CYS A 72 -2.77 -3.33 -5.23
CA CYS A 72 -2.18 -3.51 -6.55
C CYS A 72 -1.16 -2.39 -6.83
N PRO A 73 0.06 -2.72 -7.28
CA PRO A 73 1.08 -1.71 -7.58
C PRO A 73 0.71 -0.82 -8.77
N ALA A 74 -0.10 -1.34 -9.70
CA ALA A 74 -0.44 -0.64 -10.94
C ALA A 74 -1.66 0.28 -10.80
N CYS A 75 -2.73 -0.18 -10.15
CA CYS A 75 -4.01 0.52 -10.13
C CYS A 75 -4.59 0.80 -8.73
N GLN A 76 -3.82 0.48 -7.67
CA GLN A 76 -4.19 0.70 -6.26
C GLN A 76 -5.46 -0.05 -5.79
N ALA A 77 -5.99 -0.98 -6.61
CA ALA A 77 -7.11 -1.83 -6.22
C ALA A 77 -6.73 -2.70 -5.03
N ARG A 78 -7.70 -2.89 -4.11
CA ARG A 78 -7.55 -3.81 -2.98
C ARG A 78 -8.07 -5.18 -3.39
N ALA A 79 -7.38 -6.23 -2.98
CA ALA A 79 -7.82 -7.60 -3.15
C ALA A 79 -7.62 -8.40 -1.86
N PRO A 80 -8.50 -9.39 -1.58
CA PRO A 80 -8.24 -10.36 -0.52
C PRO A 80 -7.00 -11.19 -0.86
N ILE A 81 -6.35 -11.73 0.15
CA ILE A 81 -5.25 -12.67 0.00
C ILE A 81 -5.41 -13.82 0.99
N SER A 82 -5.29 -15.05 0.53
CA SER A 82 -5.33 -16.26 1.36
C SER A 82 -4.03 -17.03 1.21
N GLY A 83 -3.58 -17.68 2.29
CA GLY A 83 -2.30 -18.40 2.29
C GLY A 83 -1.10 -17.48 2.09
N HIS A 84 -0.15 -17.97 1.29
CA HIS A 84 1.10 -17.27 0.93
C HIS A 84 1.43 -17.43 -0.58
N PRO A 85 0.56 -16.97 -1.50
CA PRO A 85 0.82 -17.06 -2.92
C PRO A 85 2.01 -16.18 -3.32
N MET A 86 2.78 -16.62 -4.32
CA MET A 86 3.89 -15.82 -4.85
C MET A 86 3.39 -14.70 -5.77
N ASP A 87 2.39 -14.98 -6.60
CA ASP A 87 1.82 -14.07 -7.57
C ASP A 87 0.29 -14.00 -7.43
N LEU A 88 -0.30 -12.85 -7.81
CA LEU A 88 -1.75 -12.65 -7.76
C LEU A 88 -2.22 -11.76 -8.93
N PRO A 89 -3.29 -12.17 -9.66
CA PRO A 89 -3.92 -11.31 -10.65
C PRO A 89 -4.71 -10.18 -9.99
N CYS A 90 -4.68 -9.00 -10.59
CA CYS A 90 -5.50 -7.89 -10.14
C CYS A 90 -6.92 -7.98 -10.71
N PRO A 91 -7.98 -7.98 -9.89
CA PRO A 91 -9.35 -8.04 -10.39
C PRO A 91 -9.82 -6.77 -11.10
N LYS A 92 -9.03 -5.67 -11.06
CA LYS A 92 -9.37 -4.38 -11.67
C LYS A 92 -8.60 -4.10 -12.96
N CYS A 93 -7.29 -4.36 -12.98
CA CYS A 93 -6.43 -4.07 -14.13
C CYS A 93 -5.86 -5.32 -14.80
N GLU A 94 -6.27 -6.51 -14.33
CA GLU A 94 -5.94 -7.84 -14.89
C GLU A 94 -4.45 -8.22 -14.89
N GLY A 95 -3.54 -7.30 -14.56
CA GLY A 95 -2.12 -7.57 -14.41
C GLY A 95 -1.83 -8.57 -13.29
N VAL A 96 -0.87 -9.46 -13.54
CA VAL A 96 -0.34 -10.42 -12.58
C VAL A 96 0.95 -9.87 -11.99
N PHE A 97 1.03 -9.79 -10.66
CA PHE A 97 2.18 -9.24 -9.96
C PHE A 97 2.58 -10.14 -8.81
N ARG A 98 3.87 -10.13 -8.48
CA ARG A 98 4.43 -10.83 -7.33
C ARG A 98 4.01 -10.15 -6.03
N ILE A 99 3.93 -10.89 -4.93
CA ILE A 99 3.57 -10.38 -3.61
C ILE A 99 4.83 -10.13 -2.77
N ALA A 100 4.87 -8.98 -2.11
CA ALA A 100 6.04 -8.50 -1.38
C ALA A 100 6.14 -9.06 0.06
N TRP A 101 6.21 -10.38 0.20
CA TRP A 101 6.25 -11.06 1.51
C TRP A 101 7.48 -10.73 2.36
N ASP A 102 8.55 -10.27 1.73
CA ASP A 102 9.86 -9.99 2.32
C ASP A 102 10.03 -8.53 2.78
N GLU A 103 8.99 -7.69 2.65
CA GLU A 103 9.10 -6.28 3.06
C GLU A 103 9.28 -6.11 4.57
N HIS A 104 10.25 -5.26 4.93
CA HIS A 104 10.64 -5.03 6.32
C HIS A 104 9.49 -4.55 7.23
N TYR A 105 8.50 -3.83 6.70
CA TYR A 105 7.36 -3.37 7.49
C TYR A 105 6.47 -4.52 7.98
N LEU A 106 6.49 -5.68 7.32
CA LEU A 106 5.75 -6.88 7.75
C LEU A 106 6.42 -7.57 8.93
N ARG A 107 7.74 -7.38 9.10
CA ARG A 107 8.52 -8.00 10.18
C ARG A 107 8.36 -7.27 11.51
N LYS A 108 7.87 -6.03 11.50
CA LYS A 108 7.60 -5.27 12.73
C LYS A 108 6.36 -5.86 13.41
N LYS A 109 6.59 -6.85 14.28
CA LYS A 109 5.62 -7.23 15.32
C LYS A 109 5.26 -5.98 16.12
N ARG A 110 3.95 -5.74 16.30
CA ARG A 110 3.47 -4.87 17.38
C ARG A 110 3.90 -5.47 18.71
#